data_AF-A6U620-F1
#
_entry.id   AF-A6U620-F1
#
_cell.length_a   1.000
_cell.length_b   1.000
_cell.length_c   1.000
_cell.angle_alpha   90.00
_cell.angle_beta   90.00
_cell.angle_gamma   90.00
#
_symmetry.space_group_name_H-M   'P 1'
#
loop_
_entity.id
_entity.type
_entity.pdbx_description
1 polymer ?
#
loop_
_entity_poly.entity_id
_entity_poly.type
_entity_poly.pdbx_seq_one_letter_code
_entity_poly.pdbx_strand_id
1 'polypeptide(L)'
;MKPDHNHVPHAEESLPDVLVRVVTELHDVARLIERIEPQLMSAEAASAERVMVLQGIDLAVQKTRGLAEFLDTITASIPDTCLVDVTTAVNLIKLGDMKRALGTGVLQHGHSHPLTKTSGDFEAF
;
A
#
# COMPACT_ATOMS: atom_id res chain seq x y z
N MET A 1 24.35 38.39 5.08
CA MET A 1 23.66 37.52 4.13
C MET A 1 24.06 36.08 4.45
N LYS A 2 23.16 35.26 4.99
CA LYS A 2 23.36 33.82 5.20
C LYS A 2 22.19 33.12 4.51
N PRO A 3 22.43 32.20 3.56
CA PRO A 3 21.37 31.38 3.01
C PRO A 3 21.11 30.21 3.96
N ASP A 4 19.93 30.16 4.57
CA ASP A 4 19.45 29.01 5.35
C ASP A 4 19.35 27.79 4.42
N HIS A 5 20.33 26.89 4.52
CA HIS A 5 20.33 25.59 3.85
C HIS A 5 19.62 24.59 4.76
N ASN A 6 18.29 24.56 4.70
CA ASN A 6 17.53 23.38 5.15
C ASN A 6 16.20 23.24 4.42
N HIS A 7 16.16 23.62 3.14
CA HIS A 7 15.05 23.27 2.27
C HIS A 7 15.30 21.84 1.77
N VAL A 8 14.86 20.85 2.54
CA VAL A 8 14.47 19.58 1.92
C VAL A 8 13.41 20.00 0.88
N PRO A 9 13.61 19.77 -0.42
CA PRO A 9 12.64 20.19 -1.41
C PRO A 9 11.30 19.57 -1.01
N HIS A 10 10.32 20.41 -0.66
CA HIS A 10 8.94 19.97 -0.54
C HIS A 10 8.61 19.37 -1.90
N ALA A 11 8.46 18.05 -1.96
CA ALA A 11 8.09 17.38 -3.19
C ALA A 11 6.62 17.72 -3.45
N GLU A 12 6.38 18.84 -4.13
CA GLU A 12 5.08 19.14 -4.70
C GLU A 12 4.80 18.11 -5.78
N GLU A 13 3.86 17.21 -5.49
CA GLU A 13 3.48 16.10 -6.35
C GLU A 13 2.02 16.27 -6.79
N SER A 14 1.70 15.78 -7.98
CA SER A 14 0.32 15.72 -8.49
C SER A 14 -0.54 14.89 -7.52
N LEU A 15 -1.61 15.49 -7.00
CA LEU A 15 -2.54 14.81 -6.09
C LEU A 15 -3.12 13.53 -6.72
N PRO A 16 -3.54 13.52 -8.00
CA PRO A 16 -3.90 12.28 -8.68
C PRO A 16 -2.82 11.19 -8.60
N ASP A 17 -1.55 11.52 -8.87
CA ASP A 17 -0.45 10.54 -8.84
C ASP A 17 -0.19 10.00 -7.42
N VAL A 18 -0.35 10.84 -6.40
CA VAL A 18 -0.29 10.44 -4.99
C VAL A 18 -1.42 9.47 -4.68
N LEU A 19 -2.65 9.78 -5.09
CA LEU A 19 -3.80 8.93 -4.80
C LEU A 19 -3.74 7.59 -5.54
N VAL A 20 -3.23 7.56 -6.77
CA VAL A 20 -2.99 6.29 -7.51
C VAL A 20 -2.03 5.37 -6.74
N ARG A 21 -0.98 5.93 -6.11
CA ARG A 21 -0.08 5.15 -5.25
C ARG A 21 -0.80 4.61 -4.01
N VAL A 22 -1.64 5.43 -3.37
CA VAL A 22 -2.46 4.98 -2.22
C VAL A 22 -3.43 3.87 -2.62
N VAL A 23 -4.11 4.00 -3.76
CA VAL A 23 -5.01 2.98 -4.32
C VAL A 23 -4.26 1.68 -4.57
N THR A 24 -3.06 1.76 -5.16
CA THR A 24 -2.20 0.61 -5.42
C THR A 24 -1.85 -0.12 -4.12
N GLU A 25 -1.39 0.63 -3.10
CA GLU A 25 -1.04 0.07 -1.79
C GLU A 25 -2.24 -0.58 -1.09
N LEU A 26 -3.45 -0.02 -1.22
CA LEU A 26 -4.66 -0.65 -0.68
C LEU A 26 -4.94 -1.99 -1.39
N HIS A 27 -4.82 -2.05 -2.72
CA HIS A 27 -4.95 -3.32 -3.44
C HIS A 27 -3.86 -4.33 -3.06
N ASP A 28 -2.64 -3.88 -2.78
CA ASP A 28 -1.57 -4.74 -2.27
C ASP A 28 -1.90 -5.28 -0.88
N VAL A 29 -2.40 -4.45 0.03
CA VAL A 29 -2.86 -4.87 1.36
C VAL A 29 -3.97 -5.91 1.25
N ALA A 30 -4.97 -5.70 0.37
CA ALA A 30 -6.04 -6.67 0.15
C ALA A 30 -5.47 -8.03 -0.33
N ARG A 31 -4.56 -8.02 -1.32
CA ARG A 31 -3.87 -9.21 -1.82
C ARG A 31 -3.04 -9.91 -0.75
N LEU A 32 -2.38 -9.16 0.13
CA LEU A 32 -1.63 -9.70 1.26
C LEU A 32 -2.53 -10.44 2.25
N ILE A 33 -3.68 -9.85 2.60
CA ILE A 33 -4.65 -10.45 3.53
C ILE A 33 -5.20 -11.76 2.95
N GLU A 34 -5.62 -11.76 1.69
CA GLU A 34 -6.11 -12.96 0.99
C GLU A 34 -5.07 -14.08 0.94
N ARG A 35 -3.79 -13.74 0.82
CA ARG A 35 -2.70 -14.74 0.81
C ARG A 35 -2.45 -15.35 2.18
N ILE A 36 -2.78 -14.65 3.26
CA ILE A 36 -2.62 -15.13 4.64
C ILE A 36 -3.80 -16.04 5.04
N GLU A 37 -4.99 -15.81 4.48
CA GLU A 37 -6.21 -16.56 4.79
C GLU A 37 -6.05 -18.10 4.67
N PRO A 38 -5.47 -18.68 3.59
CA PRO A 38 -5.27 -20.13 3.50
C PRO A 38 -4.29 -20.69 4.55
N GLN A 39 -3.32 -19.89 5.00
CA GLN A 39 -2.31 -20.34 5.97
C GLN A 39 -2.95 -20.51 7.35
N LEU A 40 -3.91 -19.65 7.68
CA LEU A 40 -4.75 -19.76 8.87
C LEU A 40 -5.67 -20.98 8.84
N MET A 41 -5.91 -21.58 7.68
CA MET A 41 -6.76 -22.77 7.52
C MET A 41 -6.05 -24.10 7.78
N SER A 42 -4.72 -24.12 7.81
CA SER A 42 -3.92 -25.36 7.76
C SER A 42 -3.96 -26.27 9.01
N ALA A 43 -4.53 -25.82 10.13
CA ALA A 43 -4.54 -26.59 11.38
C ALA A 43 -5.95 -26.67 12.00
N GLU A 44 -6.57 -27.85 11.98
CA GLU A 44 -7.80 -28.25 12.73
C GLU A 44 -9.19 -27.94 12.14
N ALA A 45 -10.17 -28.77 12.54
CA ALA A 45 -11.57 -28.73 12.10
C ALA A 45 -12.25 -27.39 12.40
N ALA A 46 -13.12 -26.94 11.49
CA ALA A 46 -13.80 -25.64 11.57
C ALA A 46 -14.68 -25.52 12.83
N SER A 47 -14.17 -24.80 13.85
CA SER A 47 -14.99 -24.32 14.96
C SER A 47 -15.83 -23.12 14.51
N ALA A 48 -16.95 -22.86 15.20
CA ALA A 48 -17.78 -21.68 14.94
C ALA A 48 -16.99 -20.37 15.06
N GLU A 49 -16.07 -20.31 16.03
CA GLU A 49 -15.13 -19.19 16.21
C GLU A 49 -14.24 -18.98 14.98
N ARG A 50 -13.73 -20.07 14.39
CA ARG A 50 -12.89 -20.00 13.19
C ARG A 50 -13.66 -19.50 11.97
N VAL A 51 -14.91 -19.91 11.82
CA VAL A 51 -15.79 -19.38 10.76
C VAL A 51 -16.01 -17.88 10.92
N MET A 52 -16.20 -17.39 12.15
CA MET A 52 -16.32 -15.95 12.41
C MET A 52 -15.04 -15.19 12.07
N VAL A 53 -13.87 -15.74 12.42
CA VAL A 53 -12.57 -15.13 12.07
C VAL A 53 -12.40 -15.02 10.56
N LEU A 54 -12.73 -16.07 9.80
CA LEU A 54 -12.68 -16.06 8.34
C LEU A 54 -13.60 -15.00 7.73
N GLN A 55 -14.83 -14.91 8.21
CA GLN A 55 -15.76 -13.87 7.76
C GLN A 55 -15.23 -12.47 8.08
N GLY A 56 -14.57 -12.30 9.22
CA GLY A 56 -13.90 -11.05 9.57
C GLY A 56 -12.75 -10.70 8.61
N ILE A 57 -11.99 -11.70 8.16
CA ILE A 57 -10.90 -11.54 7.18
C ILE A 57 -11.46 -11.17 5.81
N ASP A 58 -12.45 -11.90 5.30
CA ASP A 58 -13.12 -11.60 4.04
C ASP A 58 -13.72 -10.18 4.05
N LEU A 59 -14.38 -9.80 5.17
CA LEU A 59 -14.89 -8.45 5.34
C LEU A 59 -13.78 -7.38 5.30
N ALA A 60 -12.62 -7.66 5.89
CA ALA A 60 -11.47 -6.74 5.83
C ALA A 60 -10.96 -6.59 4.39
N VAL A 61 -10.86 -7.68 3.62
CA VAL A 61 -10.49 -7.66 2.20
C VAL A 61 -11.47 -6.81 1.39
N GLN A 62 -12.77 -7.05 1.55
CA GLN A 62 -13.82 -6.31 0.84
C GLN A 62 -13.79 -4.81 1.18
N LYS A 63 -13.61 -4.45 2.46
CA LYS A 63 -13.49 -3.05 2.89
C LYS A 63 -12.28 -2.37 2.26
N THR A 64 -11.12 -3.03 2.27
CA THR A 64 -9.91 -2.47 1.66
C THR A 64 -10.07 -2.24 0.16
N ARG A 65 -10.67 -3.20 -0.57
CA ARG A 65 -10.99 -3.03 -2.00
C ARG A 65 -11.97 -1.89 -2.25
N GLY A 66 -13.07 -1.84 -1.49
CA GLY A 66 -14.07 -0.78 -1.64
C GLY A 66 -13.49 0.61 -1.39
N LEU A 67 -12.55 0.76 -0.45
CA LEU A 67 -11.83 2.01 -0.24
C LEU A 67 -10.92 2.38 -1.41
N ALA A 68 -10.22 1.39 -2.00
CA ALA A 68 -9.38 1.61 -3.16
C ALA A 68 -10.21 2.07 -4.38
N GLU A 69 -11.31 1.39 -4.67
CA GLU A 69 -12.22 1.72 -5.79
C GLU A 69 -12.87 3.10 -5.62
N PHE A 70 -13.26 3.45 -4.38
CA PHE A 70 -13.81 4.77 -4.08
C PHE A 70 -12.77 5.88 -4.32
N LEU A 71 -11.53 5.69 -3.86
CA LEU A 71 -10.45 6.63 -4.09
C LEU A 71 -10.09 6.74 -5.56
N ASP A 72 -10.03 5.64 -6.31
CA ASP A 72 -9.79 5.62 -7.75
C ASP A 72 -10.85 6.44 -8.50
N THR A 73 -12.13 6.25 -8.14
CA THR A 73 -13.26 6.98 -8.72
C THR A 73 -13.16 8.49 -8.47
N ILE A 74 -12.83 8.91 -7.24
CA ILE A 74 -12.64 10.33 -6.93
C ILE A 74 -11.42 10.89 -7.67
N THR A 75 -10.33 10.12 -7.72
CA THR A 75 -9.08 10.52 -8.37
C THR A 75 -9.28 10.86 -9.85
N ALA A 76 -10.11 10.08 -10.56
CA ALA A 76 -10.44 10.33 -11.97
C ALA A 76 -11.10 11.70 -12.23
N SER A 77 -11.64 12.37 -11.20
CA SER A 77 -12.27 13.69 -11.30
C SER A 77 -11.34 14.86 -10.92
N ILE A 78 -10.15 14.57 -10.41
CA ILE A 78 -9.21 15.59 -9.92
C ILE A 78 -8.29 16.05 -11.07
N PRO A 79 -8.11 17.37 -11.27
CA PRO A 79 -7.17 17.88 -12.26
C PRO A 79 -5.71 17.60 -11.90
N ASP A 80 -4.88 17.27 -12.90
CA ASP A 80 -3.42 17.05 -12.75
C ASP A 80 -2.65 18.28 -12.26
N THR A 81 -3.25 19.48 -12.35
CA THR A 81 -2.67 20.72 -11.84
C THR A 81 -2.78 20.86 -10.32
N CYS A 82 -3.50 19.96 -9.65
CA CYS A 82 -3.62 19.96 -8.21
C CYS A 82 -2.35 19.37 -7.58
N LEU A 83 -1.54 20.22 -6.94
CA LEU A 83 -0.29 19.83 -6.30
C LEU A 83 -0.45 19.73 -4.78
N VAL A 84 0.25 18.77 -4.17
CA VAL A 84 0.31 18.56 -2.73
C VAL A 84 1.74 18.27 -2.26
N ASP A 85 2.10 18.77 -1.07
CA ASP A 85 3.32 18.37 -0.38
C ASP A 85 3.08 17.11 0.46
N VAL A 86 3.69 16.00 0.08
CA VAL A 86 3.54 14.71 0.77
C VAL A 86 4.57 14.49 1.87
N THR A 87 5.54 15.39 2.05
CA THR A 87 6.70 15.21 2.94
C THR A 87 6.27 14.88 4.37
N THR A 88 5.30 15.62 4.90
CA THR A 88 4.80 15.40 6.26
C THR A 88 4.05 14.06 6.36
N ALA A 89 3.19 13.75 5.39
CA ALA A 89 2.41 12.52 5.38
C ALA A 89 3.30 11.27 5.33
N VAL A 90 4.30 11.26 4.44
CA VAL A 90 5.25 10.15 4.28
C VAL A 90 6.12 9.96 5.53
N ASN A 91 6.47 11.04 6.23
CA ASN A 91 7.26 10.96 7.46
C ASN A 91 6.50 10.40 8.66
N LEU A 92 5.17 10.37 8.63
CA LEU A 92 4.36 9.71 9.65
C LEU A 92 4.31 8.18 9.46
N ILE A 93 4.69 7.67 8.28
CA ILE A 93 4.70 6.24 7.99
C ILE A 93 5.89 5.57 8.66
N LYS A 94 5.60 4.58 9.49
CA LYS A 94 6.61 3.80 10.24
C LYS A 94 7.13 2.58 9.48
N LEU A 95 6.30 1.97 8.63
CA LEU A 95 6.68 0.80 7.85
C LEU A 95 7.53 1.23 6.66
N GLY A 96 8.79 0.77 6.61
CA GLY A 96 9.77 1.20 5.60
C GLY A 96 9.32 0.95 4.16
N ASP A 97 8.73 -0.21 3.88
CA ASP A 97 8.24 -0.55 2.54
C ASP A 97 7.09 0.36 2.10
N MET A 98 6.11 0.61 2.98
CA MET A 98 5.00 1.53 2.71
C MET A 98 5.48 2.98 2.56
N LYS A 99 6.44 3.40 3.39
CA LYS A 99 7.07 4.72 3.30
C LYS A 99 7.76 4.90 1.95
N ARG A 100 8.43 3.87 1.46
CA ARG A 100 9.07 3.86 0.13
C ARG A 100 8.01 3.93 -0.97
N ALA A 101 7.01 3.04 -0.95
CA ALA A 101 6.00 2.96 -1.98
C ALA A 101 5.20 4.26 -2.15
N LEU A 102 4.84 4.91 -1.04
CA LEU A 102 4.10 6.18 -1.05
C LEU A 102 5.01 7.41 -1.19
N GLY A 103 6.31 7.29 -0.91
CA GLY A 103 7.26 8.41 -0.93
C GLY A 103 8.04 8.59 -2.22
N THR A 104 8.08 7.59 -3.11
CA THR A 104 8.71 7.74 -4.42
C THR A 104 7.68 8.19 -5.46
N GLY A 105 7.84 9.41 -6.02
CA GLY A 105 7.01 9.96 -7.11
C GLY A 105 7.19 9.29 -8.48
N VAL A 106 7.81 8.11 -8.51
CA VAL A 106 7.87 7.28 -9.72
C VAL A 106 6.63 6.42 -9.70
N LEU A 107 5.70 6.66 -10.64
CA LEU A 107 4.67 5.69 -11.00
C LEU A 107 5.40 4.39 -11.36
N GLN A 108 5.48 3.45 -10.42
CA GLN A 108 6.01 2.12 -10.69
C GLN A 108 4.99 1.34 -11.52
N HIS A 109 4.84 1.73 -12.78
CA HIS A 109 4.26 0.91 -13.82
C HIS A 109 5.22 -0.26 -14.07
N GLY A 110 5.03 -1.35 -13.34
CA GLY A 110 5.68 -2.63 -13.64
C GLY A 110 6.29 -3.34 -12.44
N HIS A 111 5.44 -3.87 -11.56
CA HIS A 111 5.84 -4.95 -10.64
C HIS A 111 4.93 -6.17 -10.76
N SER A 112 4.71 -6.63 -11.99
CA SER A 112 4.78 -8.07 -12.25
C SER A 112 6.24 -8.51 -12.15
N HIS A 113 6.82 -8.43 -10.94
CA HIS A 113 7.99 -9.25 -10.64
C HIS A 113 7.50 -10.70 -10.58
N PRO A 114 8.04 -11.62 -11.40
CA PRO A 114 7.76 -13.03 -11.18
C PRO A 114 8.34 -13.41 -9.81
N LEU A 115 7.47 -13.71 -8.85
CA LEU A 115 7.83 -14.24 -7.53
C LEU A 115 8.32 -15.70 -7.63
N THR A 116 9.20 -15.99 -8.58
CA THR A 116 10.14 -17.11 -8.48
C THR A 116 11.38 -16.64 -7.74
N LYS A 117 11.21 -16.12 -6.53
CA LYS A 117 12.24 -16.19 -5.50
C LYS A 117 11.62 -16.91 -4.33
N THR A 118 11.72 -18.24 -4.41
CA THR A 118 11.40 -19.18 -3.37
C THR A 118 11.93 -18.66 -2.03
N SER A 119 11.04 -18.46 -1.06
CA SER A 119 11.42 -18.35 0.34
C SER A 119 12.25 -19.58 0.70
N GLY A 120 13.56 -19.41 0.81
CA GLY A 120 14.49 -20.53 0.99
C GLY A 120 15.96 -20.19 0.78
N ASP A 121 16.28 -19.03 0.20
CA ASP A 121 17.67 -18.59 0.06
C ASP A 121 18.15 -17.93 1.36
N PHE A 122 18.67 -18.77 2.25
CA PHE A 122 19.32 -18.40 3.49
C PHE A 122 20.77 -18.03 3.16
N GLU A 123 21.08 -16.74 3.01
CA GLU A 123 22.48 -16.28 2.95
C GLU A 123 23.08 -16.26 4.36
N ALA A 124 24.03 -17.16 4.59
CA ALA A 124 24.92 -17.10 5.74
C ALA A 124 26.06 -16.11 5.44
N PHE A 125 26.11 -15.05 6.26
CA PHE A 125 27.18 -14.05 6.49
C PHE A 125 27.85 -13.38 5.29
#